data_AF-A0A494VSW1-F1
#
_entry.id   AF-A0A494VSW1-F1
#
_cell.length_a   1.000
_cell.length_b   1.000
_cell.length_c   1.000
_cell.angle_alpha   90.00
_cell.angle_beta   90.00
_cell.angle_gamma   90.00
#
_symmetry.space_group_name_H-M   'P 1'
#
loop_
_entity.id
_entity.type
_entity.pdbx_description
1 polymer ?
#
loop_
_entity_poly.entity_id
_entity_poly.type
_entity_poly.pdbx_seq_one_letter_code
_entity_poly.pdbx_strand_id
1 'polypeptide(L)'
;MTPKRIIVLCYRKIIDINSAKAWDKMVFESTYLEFKMQAQNFSLGTKYTSYADLLRNVPNAQRLTVMVTPAVTGYVQQLGGVMPDVLNNAGRRFLTFDKFQLEIINSDIDDKNRHQVAVNFYSGPMIWHDTIDIFLLISDHLPENNQPGQNGKSLTNLMQVQSYVNICSIQYLN
;
A
#
# COMPACT_ATOMS: atom_id res chain seq x y z
N MET A 1 -14.44 -30.33 -8.74
CA MET A 1 -13.68 -29.55 -7.74
C MET A 1 -13.72 -28.10 -8.18
N THR A 2 -14.09 -27.18 -7.30
CA THR A 2 -13.95 -25.74 -7.59
C THR A 2 -12.45 -25.41 -7.60
N PRO A 3 -11.92 -24.76 -8.65
CA PRO A 3 -10.49 -24.45 -8.71
C PRO A 3 -10.09 -23.58 -7.52
N LYS A 4 -8.95 -23.91 -6.89
CA LYS A 4 -8.44 -23.13 -5.77
C LYS A 4 -7.88 -21.81 -6.32
N ARG A 5 -8.39 -20.70 -5.80
CA ARG A 5 -7.99 -19.34 -6.21
C ARG A 5 -6.97 -18.81 -5.21
N ILE A 6 -5.78 -18.48 -5.70
CA ILE A 6 -4.77 -17.76 -4.93
C ILE A 6 -4.77 -16.31 -5.40
N ILE A 7 -4.91 -15.37 -4.47
CA ILE A 7 -4.94 -13.94 -4.75
C ILE A 7 -3.86 -13.20 -3.98
N VAL A 8 -3.46 -12.03 -4.47
CA VAL A 8 -2.72 -11.04 -3.69
C VAL A 8 -3.57 -9.79 -3.54
N LEU A 9 -3.67 -9.28 -2.33
CA LEU A 9 -4.36 -8.04 -2.01
C LEU A 9 -3.36 -6.87 -2.00
N CYS A 10 -3.77 -5.74 -2.54
CA CYS A 10 -3.10 -4.46 -2.40
C CYS A 10 -4.00 -3.52 -1.59
N TYR A 11 -3.48 -2.97 -0.48
CA TYR A 11 -4.11 -1.88 0.24
C TYR A 11 -3.36 -0.58 -0.02
N ARG A 12 -4.04 0.42 -0.59
CA ARG A 12 -3.50 1.75 -0.86
C ARG A 12 -3.90 2.73 0.24
N LYS A 13 -2.95 3.07 1.11
CA LYS A 13 -3.15 4.09 2.14
C LYS A 13 -2.78 5.46 1.60
N ILE A 14 -3.78 6.30 1.36
CA ILE A 14 -3.60 7.71 0.95
C ILE A 14 -3.34 8.57 2.18
N ILE A 15 -2.36 9.46 2.08
CA ILE A 15 -1.91 10.34 3.15
C ILE A 15 -1.77 11.75 2.56
N ASP A 16 -2.47 12.70 3.17
CA ASP A 16 -2.37 14.13 2.90
C ASP A 16 -2.40 14.95 4.21
N ILE A 17 -2.43 16.28 4.08
CA ILE A 17 -2.45 17.23 5.20
C ILE A 17 -3.60 17.01 6.19
N ASN A 18 -4.72 16.40 5.77
CA ASN A 18 -5.89 16.16 6.60
C ASN A 18 -5.81 14.84 7.38
N SER A 19 -4.73 14.08 7.21
CA SER A 19 -4.55 12.80 7.89
C SER A 19 -4.52 12.98 9.40
N ALA A 20 -5.45 12.34 10.11
CA ALA A 20 -5.64 12.53 11.55
C ALA A 20 -4.67 11.70 12.41
N LYS A 21 -4.31 10.49 11.96
CA LYS A 21 -3.54 9.52 12.75
C LYS A 21 -2.08 9.95 12.86
N ALA A 22 -1.47 9.70 14.02
CA ALA A 22 -0.08 10.11 14.29
C ALA A 22 0.91 9.52 13.28
N TRP A 23 0.79 8.22 12.96
CA TRP A 23 1.62 7.56 11.95
C TRP A 23 1.52 8.26 10.59
N ASP A 24 0.30 8.53 10.13
CA ASP A 24 0.02 9.18 8.84
C ASP A 24 0.67 10.58 8.78
N LYS A 25 0.57 11.36 9.87
CA LYS A 25 1.20 12.67 9.98
C LYS A 25 2.72 12.59 9.89
N MET A 26 3.34 11.63 10.59
CA MET A 26 4.79 11.47 10.55
C MET A 26 5.28 11.08 9.15
N VAL A 27 4.56 10.18 8.47
CA VAL A 27 4.85 9.82 7.08
C VAL A 27 4.72 11.04 6.18
N PHE A 28 3.62 11.78 6.28
CA PHE A 28 3.37 13.00 5.49
C PHE A 28 4.49 14.04 5.64
N GLU A 29 4.90 14.32 6.88
CA GLU A 29 5.96 15.27 7.20
C GLU A 29 7.29 14.86 6.56
N SER A 30 7.66 13.59 6.73
CA SER A 30 8.93 13.06 6.20
C SER A 30 8.94 12.98 4.67
N THR A 31 7.85 12.53 4.05
CA THR A 31 7.79 12.45 2.58
C THR A 31 7.74 13.83 1.93
N TYR A 32 7.12 14.82 2.57
CA TYR A 32 7.12 16.18 2.06
C TYR A 32 8.53 16.80 2.12
N LEU A 33 9.21 16.67 3.26
CA LEU A 33 10.56 17.20 3.44
C LEU A 33 11.52 16.60 2.40
N GLU A 34 11.50 15.27 2.26
CA GLU A 34 12.34 14.56 1.30
C GLU A 34 11.97 14.95 -0.14
N PHE A 35 10.67 15.01 -0.48
CA PHE A 35 10.23 15.49 -1.79
C PHE A 35 10.80 16.88 -2.08
N LYS A 36 10.66 17.82 -1.14
CA LYS A 36 11.12 19.20 -1.32
C LYS A 36 12.62 19.24 -1.60
N MET A 37 13.42 18.54 -0.79
CA MET A 37 14.87 18.48 -0.96
C MET A 37 15.27 17.90 -2.32
N GLN A 38 14.66 16.79 -2.73
CA GLN A 38 14.98 16.14 -4.00
C GLN A 38 14.49 16.97 -5.19
N ALA A 39 13.25 17.46 -5.16
CA ALA A 39 12.62 18.20 -6.23
C ALA A 39 13.31 19.55 -6.51
N GLN A 40 13.91 20.19 -5.52
CA GLN A 40 14.71 21.40 -5.71
C GLN A 40 15.87 21.19 -6.70
N ASN A 41 16.50 20.01 -6.70
CA ASN A 41 17.56 19.69 -7.67
C ASN A 41 17.04 19.60 -9.11
N PHE A 42 15.79 19.15 -9.29
CA PHE A 42 15.14 19.07 -10.60
C PHE A 42 14.56 20.42 -11.05
N SER A 43 14.14 21.25 -10.10
CA SER A 43 13.59 22.57 -10.38
C SER A 43 14.65 23.62 -10.71
N LEU A 44 15.94 23.37 -10.45
CA LEU A 44 17.02 24.35 -10.62
C LEU A 44 17.08 24.88 -12.07
N GLY A 45 17.01 26.20 -12.23
CA GLY A 45 17.01 26.85 -13.55
C GLY A 45 15.67 26.73 -14.30
N THR A 46 14.62 26.23 -13.66
CA THR A 46 13.27 26.12 -14.21
C THR A 46 12.26 26.91 -13.37
N LYS A 47 11.04 27.06 -13.90
CA LYS A 47 9.89 27.63 -13.17
C LYS A 47 8.97 26.57 -12.54
N TYR A 48 9.33 25.29 -12.63
CA TYR A 48 8.43 24.18 -12.33
C TYR A 48 8.56 23.75 -10.87
N THR A 49 7.51 24.00 -10.07
CA THR A 49 7.50 23.66 -8.64
C THR A 49 6.63 22.44 -8.34
N SER A 50 5.61 22.18 -9.18
CA SER A 50 4.70 21.07 -8.98
C SER A 50 5.30 19.76 -9.48
N TYR A 51 4.99 18.66 -8.78
CA TYR A 51 5.44 17.32 -9.18
C TYR A 51 5.01 16.98 -10.61
N ALA A 52 3.77 17.33 -10.99
CA ALA A 52 3.26 17.10 -12.33
C ALA A 52 4.03 17.88 -13.41
N ASP A 53 4.42 19.13 -13.13
CA ASP A 53 5.20 19.93 -14.09
C ASP A 53 6.63 19.41 -14.22
N LEU A 54 7.24 19.01 -13.09
CA LEU A 54 8.55 18.36 -13.10
C LEU A 54 8.52 17.09 -13.95
N LEU A 55 7.53 16.21 -13.75
CA LEU A 55 7.38 14.99 -14.54
C LEU A 55 7.22 15.23 -16.05
N ARG A 56 6.49 16.28 -16.43
CA ARG A 56 6.21 16.59 -17.84
C ARG A 56 7.36 17.27 -18.56
N ASN A 57 8.11 18.11 -17.85
CA ASN A 57 9.03 19.06 -18.49
C ASN A 57 10.50 18.83 -18.14
N VAL A 58 10.81 18.13 -17.04
CA VAL A 58 12.19 17.94 -16.58
C VAL A 58 12.62 16.48 -16.83
N PRO A 59 13.67 16.25 -17.62
CA PRO A 59 14.20 14.91 -17.84
C PRO A 59 14.55 14.20 -16.53
N ASN A 60 14.26 12.90 -16.45
CA ASN A 60 14.55 12.05 -15.29
C ASN A 60 13.74 12.35 -14.02
N ALA A 61 12.79 13.29 -14.02
CA ALA A 61 11.97 13.61 -12.87
C ALA A 61 11.13 12.41 -12.36
N GLN A 62 10.88 11.39 -13.19
CA GLN A 62 10.24 10.14 -12.78
C GLN A 62 10.99 9.40 -11.65
N ARG A 63 12.28 9.69 -11.45
CA ARG A 63 13.08 9.11 -10.36
C ARG A 63 12.76 9.70 -8.99
N LEU A 64 12.05 10.83 -8.92
CA LEU A 64 11.69 11.49 -7.66
C LEU A 64 11.02 10.54 -6.66
N THR A 65 10.07 9.71 -7.10
CA THR A 65 9.38 8.75 -6.21
C THR A 65 10.35 7.76 -5.58
N VAL A 66 11.31 7.26 -6.36
CA VAL A 66 12.35 6.34 -5.86
C VAL A 66 13.24 7.05 -4.85
N MET A 67 13.60 8.31 -5.12
CA MET A 67 14.41 9.13 -4.20
C MET A 67 13.68 9.45 -2.89
N VAL A 68 12.35 9.58 -2.89
CA VAL A 68 11.55 9.85 -1.69
C VAL A 68 11.23 8.57 -0.89
N THR A 69 11.24 7.40 -1.53
CA THR A 69 10.93 6.11 -0.87
C THR A 69 11.67 5.86 0.46
N PRO A 70 12.97 6.17 0.61
CA PRO A 70 13.67 5.97 1.88
C PRO A 70 13.03 6.70 3.08
N ALA A 71 12.35 7.83 2.85
CA ALA A 71 11.69 8.62 3.90
C ALA A 71 10.51 7.89 4.58
N VAL A 72 9.94 6.86 3.94
CA VAL A 72 8.82 6.10 4.51
C VAL A 72 9.22 4.75 5.12
N THR A 73 10.42 4.24 4.81
CA THR A 73 10.87 2.88 5.19
C THR A 73 10.81 2.62 6.69
N GLY A 74 11.33 3.54 7.51
CA GLY A 74 11.32 3.37 8.97
C GLY A 74 9.91 3.32 9.56
N TYR A 75 8.98 4.10 9.01
CA TYR A 75 7.58 4.10 9.43
C TYR A 75 6.85 2.82 9.03
N VAL A 76 7.16 2.28 7.84
CA VAL A 76 6.60 0.99 7.40
C VAL A 76 7.09 -0.14 8.31
N GLN A 77 8.35 -0.13 8.73
CA GLN A 77 8.90 -1.12 9.66
C GLN A 77 8.17 -1.12 11.02
N GLN A 78 7.76 0.06 11.51
CA GLN A 78 6.99 0.18 12.76
C GLN A 78 5.63 -0.53 12.72
N LEU A 79 5.08 -0.80 11.52
CA LEU A 79 3.83 -1.54 11.37
C LEU A 79 3.98 -3.05 11.63
N GLY A 80 5.21 -3.55 11.77
CA GLY A 80 5.47 -4.96 12.10
C GLY A 80 4.93 -5.94 11.06
N GLY A 81 4.86 -5.54 9.79
CA GLY A 81 4.34 -6.36 8.70
C GLY A 81 2.82 -6.55 8.68
N VAL A 82 2.06 -5.77 9.46
CA VAL A 82 0.58 -5.84 9.48
C VAL A 82 -0.01 -4.60 8.80
N MET A 83 -0.88 -4.81 7.80
CA MET A 83 -1.48 -3.71 7.06
C MET A 83 -2.26 -2.79 8.01
N PRO A 84 -2.05 -1.47 7.93
CA PRO A 84 -2.82 -0.54 8.75
C PRO A 84 -4.27 -0.49 8.23
N ASP A 85 -5.20 -0.14 9.11
CA ASP A 85 -6.61 0.16 8.79
C ASP A 85 -7.48 -1.00 8.28
N VAL A 86 -6.91 -2.07 7.71
CA VAL A 86 -7.64 -3.24 7.23
C VAL A 86 -8.00 -4.17 8.38
N LEU A 87 -9.30 -4.25 8.67
CA LEU A 87 -9.86 -5.13 9.71
C LEU A 87 -10.69 -6.26 9.09
N ASN A 88 -10.74 -7.41 9.78
CA ASN A 88 -11.76 -8.43 9.54
C ASN A 88 -13.08 -8.02 10.21
N ASN A 89 -14.14 -8.80 9.98
CA ASN A 89 -15.46 -8.58 10.56
C ASN A 89 -15.49 -8.67 12.10
N ALA A 90 -14.44 -9.19 12.75
CA ALA A 90 -14.29 -9.18 14.20
C ALA A 90 -13.53 -7.94 14.72
N GLY A 91 -13.23 -6.96 13.85
CA GLY A 91 -12.49 -5.75 14.20
C GLY A 91 -11.00 -5.97 14.45
N ARG A 92 -10.43 -7.10 14.02
CA ARG A 92 -9.00 -7.43 14.23
C ARG A 92 -8.20 -7.19 12.95
N ARG A 93 -6.99 -6.67 13.11
CA ARG A 93 -5.99 -6.67 12.04
C ARG A 93 -5.55 -8.11 11.79
N PHE A 94 -5.47 -8.49 10.53
CA PHE A 94 -5.15 -9.87 10.14
C PHE A 94 -4.32 -9.92 8.86
N LEU A 95 -4.47 -8.93 7.97
CA LEU A 95 -3.79 -8.92 6.69
C LEU A 95 -2.34 -8.45 6.87
N THR A 96 -1.40 -9.31 6.53
CA THR A 96 0.04 -9.05 6.60
C THR A 96 0.57 -8.59 5.24
N PHE A 97 1.74 -7.95 5.23
CA PHE A 97 2.45 -7.54 4.03
C PHE A 97 3.95 -7.75 4.19
N ASP A 98 4.63 -8.08 3.09
CA ASP A 98 6.09 -8.22 3.01
C ASP A 98 6.72 -7.18 2.05
N LYS A 99 5.89 -6.55 1.21
CA LYS A 99 6.28 -5.58 0.19
C LYS A 99 5.41 -4.33 0.32
N PHE A 100 6.04 -3.19 0.06
CA PHE A 100 5.34 -1.92 -0.08
C PHE A 100 5.91 -1.11 -1.25
N GLN A 101 5.14 -0.15 -1.72
CA GLN A 101 5.55 0.82 -2.74
C GLN A 101 5.03 2.21 -2.37
N LEU A 102 5.94 3.18 -2.35
CA LEU A 102 5.58 4.59 -2.26
C LEU A 102 5.13 5.12 -3.63
N GLU A 103 4.10 5.95 -3.61
CA GLU A 103 3.62 6.75 -4.74
C GLU A 103 3.51 8.20 -4.29
N ILE A 104 4.01 9.13 -5.09
CA ILE A 104 3.70 10.55 -4.94
C ILE A 104 2.49 10.82 -5.84
N ILE A 105 1.34 11.09 -5.24
CA ILE A 105 0.10 11.36 -5.98
C ILE A 105 0.14 12.81 -6.48
N ASN A 106 0.51 13.73 -5.60
CA ASN A 106 0.67 15.14 -5.90
C ASN A 106 1.67 15.76 -4.92
N SER A 107 2.34 16.82 -5.36
CA SER A 107 3.20 17.61 -4.47
C SER A 107 3.60 18.92 -5.14
N ASP A 108 4.05 19.87 -4.33
CA ASP A 108 4.62 21.14 -4.77
C ASP A 108 5.77 21.52 -3.83
N ILE A 109 6.85 22.09 -4.37
CA ILE A 109 8.02 22.52 -3.59
C ILE A 109 7.65 23.65 -2.61
N ASP A 110 6.71 24.50 -3.02
CA ASP A 110 6.37 25.74 -2.33
C ASP A 110 5.05 25.65 -1.56
N ASP A 111 4.20 24.65 -1.85
CA ASP A 111 2.92 24.45 -1.17
C ASP A 111 2.76 23.02 -0.64
N LYS A 112 2.98 22.90 0.67
CA LYS A 112 2.81 21.65 1.42
C LYS A 112 1.39 21.11 1.40
N ASN A 113 0.37 21.95 1.28
CA ASN A 113 -1.02 21.51 1.27
C ASN A 113 -1.36 20.68 0.03
N ARG A 114 -0.55 20.80 -1.03
CA ARG A 114 -0.66 20.00 -2.25
C ARG A 114 0.03 18.65 -2.14
N HIS A 115 0.80 18.41 -1.08
CA HIS A 115 1.47 17.14 -0.88
C HIS A 115 0.44 16.04 -0.59
N GLN A 116 0.51 14.98 -1.37
CA GLN A 116 -0.30 13.79 -1.20
C GLN A 116 0.51 12.60 -1.69
N VAL A 117 0.61 11.58 -0.83
CA VAL A 117 1.32 10.34 -1.12
C VAL A 117 0.41 9.15 -0.86
N ALA A 118 0.75 8.02 -1.47
CA ALA A 118 0.19 6.73 -1.13
C ALA A 118 1.28 5.75 -0.76
N VAL A 119 1.02 4.96 0.28
CA VAL A 119 1.79 3.75 0.59
C VAL A 119 0.93 2.55 0.21
N ASN A 120 1.36 1.82 -0.81
CA ASN A 120 0.71 0.61 -1.27
C ASN A 120 1.33 -0.58 -0.54
N PHE A 121 0.53 -1.35 0.19
CA PHE A 121 0.95 -2.56 0.89
C PHE A 121 0.45 -3.78 0.13
N TYR A 122 1.32 -4.75 -0.14
CA TYR A 122 0.98 -5.97 -0.86
C TYR A 122 1.00 -7.16 0.09
N SER A 123 -0.08 -7.94 0.09
CA SER A 123 -0.18 -9.11 0.96
C SER A 123 0.73 -10.23 0.47
N GLY A 124 0.99 -11.19 1.36
CA GLY A 124 1.36 -12.53 0.90
C GLY A 124 0.24 -13.16 0.07
N PRO A 125 0.49 -14.28 -0.61
CA PRO A 125 -0.56 -15.01 -1.30
C PRO A 125 -1.64 -15.47 -0.31
N MET A 126 -2.90 -15.30 -0.69
CA MET A 126 -4.08 -15.64 0.10
C MET A 126 -4.96 -16.62 -0.69
N ILE A 127 -5.62 -17.53 0.01
CA ILE A 127 -6.65 -18.38 -0.59
C ILE A 127 -7.96 -17.58 -0.61
N TRP A 128 -8.55 -17.42 -1.78
CA TRP A 128 -9.90 -16.90 -1.94
C TRP A 128 -10.90 -18.06 -1.92
N HIS A 129 -11.58 -18.22 -0.79
CA HIS A 129 -12.61 -19.25 -0.63
C HIS A 129 -13.89 -18.84 -1.34
N ASP A 130 -14.43 -17.69 -0.98
CA ASP A 130 -15.70 -17.22 -1.55
C ASP A 130 -15.91 -15.70 -1.41
N THR A 131 -16.95 -15.21 -2.08
CA THR A 131 -17.46 -13.84 -1.95
C THR A 131 -18.92 -13.90 -1.53
N ILE A 132 -19.25 -13.27 -0.40
CA ILE A 132 -20.60 -13.21 0.14
C ILE A 132 -21.02 -11.75 0.10
N ASP A 133 -21.77 -11.36 -0.93
CA ASP A 133 -22.11 -9.95 -1.21
C ASP A 133 -20.83 -9.09 -1.27
N ILE A 134 -20.68 -8.09 -0.42
CA ILE A 134 -19.51 -7.21 -0.33
C ILE A 134 -18.38 -7.79 0.55
N PHE A 135 -18.52 -9.02 1.03
CA PHE A 135 -17.53 -9.67 1.88
C PHE A 135 -16.66 -10.66 1.12
N LEU A 136 -15.38 -10.68 1.47
CA LEU A 136 -14.39 -11.61 0.95
C LEU A 136 -13.98 -12.59 2.07
N LEU A 137 -14.16 -13.88 1.82
CA LEU A 137 -13.71 -14.94 2.72
C LEU A 137 -12.35 -15.46 2.26
N ILE A 138 -11.34 -15.24 3.11
CA ILE A 138 -9.94 -15.54 2.78
C ILE A 138 -9.21 -16.26 3.91
N SER A 139 -8.14 -16.96 3.56
CA SER A 139 -7.16 -17.47 4.52
C SER A 139 -5.75 -17.33 3.96
N ASP A 140 -4.74 -17.45 4.80
CA ASP A 140 -3.35 -17.44 4.34
C ASP A 140 -3.09 -18.62 3.39
N HIS A 141 -2.28 -18.40 2.36
CA HIS A 141 -1.72 -19.48 1.57
C HIS A 141 -0.45 -20.00 2.26
N LEU A 142 -0.58 -21.11 2.99
CA LEU A 142 0.55 -21.73 3.68
C LEU A 142 1.37 -22.61 2.71
N PRO A 143 2.70 -22.74 2.93
CA PRO A 143 3.53 -23.72 2.23
C PRO A 143 2.93 -25.12 2.36
N GLU A 144 3.12 -25.99 1.36
CA GLU A 144 2.51 -27.34 1.30
C GLU A 144 2.68 -28.14 2.60
N ASN A 145 3.85 -28.08 3.21
CA ASN A 145 4.17 -28.78 4.47
C ASN A 145 3.34 -28.31 5.68
N ASN A 146 2.73 -27.13 5.59
CA ASN A 146 1.90 -26.51 6.63
C ASN A 146 0.44 -26.36 6.19
N GLN A 147 0.05 -26.88 5.02
CA GLN A 147 -1.34 -26.85 4.61
C GLN A 147 -2.14 -27.83 5.46
N PRO A 148 -3.32 -27.44 5.96
CA PRO A 148 -4.23 -28.38 6.59
C PRO A 148 -4.49 -29.54 5.60
N GLY A 149 -4.27 -30.79 6.06
CA GLY A 149 -4.55 -31.98 5.26
C GLY A 149 -6.03 -32.12 4.89
N GLN A 150 -6.44 -33.22 4.25
CA GLN A 150 -7.80 -33.38 3.70
C GLN A 150 -8.97 -33.21 4.70
N ASN A 151 -8.72 -33.28 6.01
CA ASN A 151 -9.69 -33.01 7.08
C ASN A 151 -9.41 -31.72 7.88
N GLY A 152 -8.45 -30.91 7.45
CA GLY A 152 -7.88 -29.81 8.22
C GLY A 152 -8.69 -28.53 8.07
N LYS A 153 -9.15 -27.99 9.21
CA LYS A 153 -9.80 -26.69 9.27
C LYS A 153 -8.77 -25.60 8.99
N SER A 154 -9.05 -24.72 8.03
CA SER A 154 -8.28 -23.49 7.83
C SER A 154 -8.82 -22.38 8.72
N LEU A 155 -7.94 -21.59 9.33
CA LEU A 155 -8.34 -20.33 9.94
C LEU A 155 -8.67 -19.33 8.83
N THR A 156 -9.91 -18.83 8.82
CA THR A 156 -10.40 -17.90 7.82
C THR A 156 -10.67 -16.53 8.42
N ASN A 157 -10.51 -15.51 7.61
CA ASN A 157 -10.95 -14.15 7.90
C ASN A 157 -12.05 -13.78 6.90
N LEU A 158 -13.16 -13.29 7.42
CA LEU A 158 -14.17 -12.60 6.64
C LEU A 158 -13.89 -11.11 6.74
N MET A 159 -13.75 -10.41 5.62
CA MET A 159 -13.62 -8.96 5.59
C MET A 159 -14.62 -8.37 4.62
N GLN A 160 -15.20 -7.22 4.97
CA GLN A 160 -15.84 -6.37 3.98
C GLN A 160 -14.76 -5.83 3.04
N VAL A 161 -15.03 -5.80 1.73
CA VAL A 161 -14.16 -5.12 0.76
C VAL A 161 -14.17 -3.63 1.12
N GLN A 162 -13.05 -3.18 1.68
CA GLN A 162 -12.85 -1.81 2.14
C GLN A 162 -12.35 -0.93 1.01
N SER A 163 -12.60 0.38 1.11
CA SER A 163 -12.04 1.36 0.17
C SER A 163 -10.53 1.19 0.03
N TYR A 164 -10.05 1.29 -1.21
CA TYR A 164 -8.63 1.18 -1.56
C TYR A 164 -7.98 -0.19 -1.30
N VAL A 165 -8.78 -1.24 -1.02
CA VAL A 165 -8.34 -2.63 -1.11
C VAL A 165 -8.68 -3.19 -2.49
N ASN A 166 -7.70 -3.76 -3.18
CA ASN A 166 -7.86 -4.37 -4.50
C ASN A 166 -7.23 -5.77 -4.55
N ILE A 167 -7.80 -6.67 -5.36
CA ILE A 167 -7.11 -7.90 -5.77
C ILE A 167 -6.18 -7.53 -6.93
N CYS A 168 -4.87 -7.54 -6.71
CA CYS A 168 -3.89 -7.16 -7.73
C CYS A 168 -3.30 -8.34 -8.51
N SER A 169 -3.55 -9.58 -8.05
CA SER A 169 -3.24 -10.78 -8.83
C SER A 169 -4.20 -11.92 -8.48
N ILE A 170 -4.43 -12.82 -9.43
CA ILE A 170 -5.15 -14.06 -9.25
C ILE A 170 -4.48 -15.20 -10.01
N GLN A 171 -4.31 -16.33 -9.35
CA GLN A 171 -3.85 -17.59 -9.92
C GLN A 171 -4.90 -18.67 -9.66
N TYR A 172 -5.23 -19.42 -10.70
CA TYR A 172 -6.10 -20.60 -10.61
C TYR A 172 -5.23 -21.85 -10.50
N LEU A 173 -5.47 -22.65 -9.47
CA LEU A 173 -4.91 -23.99 -9.33
C LEU A 173 -6.00 -25.01 -9.68
N ASN A 174 -5.70 -25.85 -10.67
CA ASN A 174 -6.55 -26.94 -11.13
C ASN A 174 -6.37 -28.18 -10.26
#